data_AF-A0A414QJX1-F1
#
_entry.id   AF-A0A414QJX1-F1
#
_cell.length_a   1.000
_cell.length_b   1.000
_cell.length_c   1.000
_cell.angle_alpha   90.00
_cell.angle_beta   90.00
_cell.angle_gamma   90.00
#
_symmetry.space_group_name_H-M   'P 1'
#
loop_
_entity.id
_entity.type
_entity.pdbx_description
1 polymer ?
#
loop_
_entity_poly.entity_id
_entity_poly.type
_entity_poly.pdbx_seq_one_letter_code
_entity_poly.pdbx_strand_id
1 'polypeptide(L)' 'DALAAGAVLDYFNDFMDGLCTGFYTDADGFWDYGIDLSMKSFMQAKLLRAMLRFQP' A
#
# COMPACT_ATOMS: atom_id res chain seq x y z
N ASP A 1 7.08 -19.19 -0.86
CA ASP A 1 6.13 -19.44 0.23
C ASP A 1 5.08 -18.32 0.25
N ALA A 2 3.79 -18.66 0.04
CA ALA A 2 2.70 -17.68 0.01
C ALA A 2 2.37 -17.12 1.40
N LEU A 3 2.63 -17.90 2.47
CA LEU A 3 2.39 -17.48 3.85
C LEU A 3 3.39 -16.38 4.25
N ALA A 4 4.66 -16.56 3.88
CA ALA A 4 5.71 -15.55 4.08
C ALA A 4 5.46 -14.27 3.28
N ALA A 5 4.91 -14.38 2.06
CA ALA A 5 4.52 -13.23 1.25
C ALA A 5 3.40 -12.41 1.90
N GLY A 6 2.40 -13.07 2.49
CA GLY A 6 1.34 -12.42 3.26
C GLY A 6 1.90 -11.66 4.47
N ALA A 7 2.75 -12.30 5.28
CA ALA A 7 3.32 -11.66 6.48
C ALA A 7 4.16 -10.40 6.18
N VAL A 8 4.89 -10.39 5.06
CA VAL A 8 5.66 -9.20 4.64
C VAL A 8 4.73 -8.10 4.13
N LEU A 9 3.69 -8.44 3.36
CA LEU A 9 2.71 -7.44 2.92
C LEU A 9 1.99 -6.80 4.11
N ASP A 10 1.62 -7.58 5.12
CA ASP A 10 1.02 -7.08 6.35
C ASP A 10 1.99 -6.18 7.13
N TYR A 11 3.26 -6.57 7.25
CA TYR A 11 4.29 -5.74 7.88
C TYR A 11 4.45 -4.37 7.21
N PHE A 12 4.37 -4.32 5.87
CA PHE A 12 4.50 -3.07 5.12
C PHE A 12 3.19 -2.29 4.99
N ASN A 13 2.06 -2.82 5.45
CA ASN A 13 0.75 -2.25 5.19
C ASN A 13 0.61 -0.83 5.75
N ASP A 14 0.98 -0.63 7.03
CA ASP A 14 0.91 0.68 7.71
C ASP A 14 1.91 1.68 7.11
N PHE A 15 3.08 1.19 6.68
CA PHE A 15 4.07 2.03 6.00
C PHE A 15 3.56 2.50 4.64
N MET A 16 2.89 1.63 3.88
CA MET A 16 2.24 2.00 2.63
C MET A 16 1.05 2.93 2.87
N ASP A 17 0.31 2.78 3.96
CA ASP A 17 -0.75 3.72 4.34
C ASP A 17 -0.18 5.12 4.55
N GLY A 18 0.94 5.25 5.26
CA GLY A 18 1.62 6.54 5.42
C GLY A 18 2.08 7.16 4.09
N LEU A 19 2.64 6.35 3.18
CA LEU A 19 3.08 6.82 1.86
C LEU A 19 1.94 7.17 0.91
N CYS A 20 0.81 6.47 1.03
CA CYS A 20 -0.39 6.68 0.22
C CYS A 20 -1.36 7.70 0.80
N THR A 21 -1.10 8.18 2.02
CA THR A 21 -1.90 9.25 2.62
C THR A 21 -1.57 10.56 1.93
N GLY A 22 -2.58 11.14 1.28
CA GLY A 22 -2.48 12.41 0.59
C GLY A 22 -3.63 13.34 0.96
N PHE A 23 -3.43 14.61 0.62
CA PHE A 23 -4.52 15.59 0.67
C PHE A 23 -5.50 15.32 -0.46
N TYR A 24 -6.79 15.25 -0.11
CA TYR A 24 -7.86 15.29 -1.10
C TYR A 24 -8.91 16.31 -0.66
N THR A 25 -9.65 16.81 -1.64
CA THR A 25 -10.82 17.64 -1.39
C THR A 25 -12.03 16.74 -1.44
N ASP A 26 -12.83 16.73 -0.38
CA ASP A 26 -14.07 15.96 -0.34
C ASP A 26 -15.15 16.59 -1.25
N ALA A 27 -16.32 15.95 -1.32
CA ALA A 27 -17.43 16.41 -2.16
C ALA A 27 -17.99 17.78 -1.72
N ASP A 28 -17.74 18.19 -0.48
CA ASP A 28 -18.22 19.42 0.14
C ASP A 28 -17.17 20.57 0.08
N GLY A 29 -15.99 20.30 -0.48
CA GLY A 29 -14.91 21.29 -0.64
C GLY A 29 -13.99 21.40 0.56
N PHE A 30 -14.10 20.53 1.56
CA PHE A 30 -13.20 20.50 2.71
C PHE A 30 -11.96 19.66 2.43
N TRP A 31 -10.86 20.06 3.07
CA TRP A 31 -9.60 19.33 3.00
C TRP A 31 -9.62 18.18 4.00
N ASP A 32 -9.42 16.96 3.50
CA ASP A 32 -9.30 15.78 4.34
C ASP A 32 -8.08 14.92 3.93
N TYR A 33 -7.71 14.01 4.82
CA TYR A 33 -6.60 13.07 4.63
C TYR A 33 -7.14 11.70 4.24
N GLY A 34 -6.72 11.24 3.07
CA GLY A 34 -7.25 10.02 2.47
C GLY A 34 -6.11 9.14 2.04
N ILE A 35 -6.29 7.83 2.22
CA ILE A 35 -5.38 6.84 1.67
C ILE A 35 -5.77 6.63 0.21
N ASP A 36 -4.86 6.93 -0.72
CA ASP A 36 -5.00 6.52 -2.11
C ASP A 36 -4.90 4.99 -2.21
N LEU A 37 -6.05 4.34 -2.17
CA LEU A 37 -6.18 2.88 -2.25
C LEU A 37 -5.63 2.32 -3.57
N SER A 38 -5.65 3.11 -4.65
CA SER A 38 -5.10 2.70 -5.95
C SER A 38 -3.57 2.62 -5.88
N MET A 39 -2.94 3.68 -5.37
CA MET A 39 -1.49 3.71 -5.17
C MET A 39 -1.04 2.63 -4.16
N LYS A 40 -1.81 2.43 -3.09
CA LYS A 40 -1.54 1.40 -2.08
C LYS A 40 -1.53 0.00 -2.71
N SER A 41 -2.58 -0.32 -3.45
CA SER A 41 -2.72 -1.60 -4.15
C SER A 41 -1.58 -1.84 -5.16
N PHE A 42 -1.18 -0.77 -5.88
CA PHE A 42 -0.07 -0.84 -6.81
C PHE A 42 1.27 -1.13 -6.12
N MET A 43 1.55 -0.49 -4.99
CA MET A 43 2.78 -0.72 -4.22
C MET A 43 2.81 -2.12 -3.61
N GLN A 44 1.70 -2.60 -3.05
CA GLN A 44 1.57 -3.97 -2.54
C GLN A 44 1.83 -4.99 -3.64
N ALA A 45 1.25 -4.80 -4.83
CA ALA A 45 1.49 -5.68 -5.97
C ALA A 45 2.95 -5.67 -6.45
N LYS A 46 3.61 -4.51 -6.44
CA LYS A 46 5.05 -4.38 -6.75
C LYS A 46 5.91 -5.13 -5.73
N LEU A 47 5.63 -4.96 -4.44
CA LEU A 47 6.35 -5.64 -3.37
C LEU A 47 6.18 -7.16 -3.48
N LEU A 48 4.95 -7.64 -3.67
CA LEU A 48 4.67 -9.05 -3.87
C LEU A 48 5.44 -9.61 -5.08
N ARG A 49 5.46 -8.90 -6.21
CA ARG A 49 6.24 -9.30 -7.39
C ARG A 49 7.74 -9.34 -7.10
N ALA A 50 8.27 -8.40 -6.34
CA ALA A 50 9.67 -8.39 -5.95
C ALA A 50 10.00 -9.60 -5.05
N MET A 51 9.15 -9.87 -4.06
CA MET A 51 9.31 -11.04 -3.19
C MET A 51 9.31 -12.35 -3.96
N LEU A 52 8.42 -12.50 -4.95
CA LEU A 52 8.37 -13.70 -5.80
C LEU A 52 9.59 -13.81 -6.72
N ARG A 53 10.11 -12.69 -7.21
CA ARG A 53 11.25 -12.64 -8.13
C ARG A 53 12.59 -12.88 -7.44
N PHE A 54 12.73 -12.40 -6.21
CA PHE A 54 13.97 -12.48 -5.42
C PHE A 54 13.82 -13.47 -4.26
N GLN A 55 12.93 -14.47 -4.40
CA GLN A 55 12.94 -15.62 -3.50
C GLN A 55 14.37 -16.18 -3.41
N PRO A 56 14.88 -16.50 -2.20
CA PRO A 56 16.16 -17.17 -2.06
C PRO A 56 16.18 -18.52 -2.80
#